data_AF-A0A0P9CTZ7-F1
#
_entry.id   AF-A0A0P9CTZ7-F1
#
_cell.length_a   1.000
_cell.length_b   1.000
_cell.length_c   1.000
_cell.angle_alpha   90.00
_cell.angle_beta   90.00
_cell.angle_gamma   90.00
#
_symmetry.space_group_name_H-M   'P 1'
#
loop_
_entity.id
_entity.type
_entity.pdbx_description
1 polymer ?
#
loop_
_entity_poly.entity_id
_entity_poly.type
_entity_poly.pdbx_seq_one_letter_code
_entity_poly.pdbx_strand_id
1 'polypeptide(L)'
;MSKASSSLSRLTFQLRLVLALGALSLLVAAIAGLAIWGVAGLRTSAQQASNDNQLSQLASNVVIEALLCRTYEKDFFLNAGNVDAQDEPLQQWHEVSLDLRRAIKDFEAAATTDSDRKQAQMWRDSWGIYIKDFGRAEIAINVGEIKTPQDALSSFEPYQDNIRTITEQAVAVAKSKAESAQASSQNADAVGSNTT
;
A
#
# COMPACT_ATOMS: atom_id res chain seq x y z
N MET A 1 59.02 57.74 30.67
CA MET A 1 58.77 56.29 30.48
C MET A 1 57.50 55.92 31.21
N SER A 2 56.41 55.56 30.52
CA SER A 2 55.36 54.67 31.04
C SER A 2 54.38 54.37 29.89
N LYS A 3 54.59 53.24 29.22
CA LYS A 3 53.74 52.75 28.13
C LYS A 3 53.69 51.22 28.25
N ALA A 4 53.06 50.70 29.31
CA ALA A 4 53.04 49.26 29.57
C ALA A 4 51.74 48.70 30.19
N SER A 5 50.70 49.50 30.51
CA SER A 5 49.47 48.98 31.12
C SER A 5 48.29 48.76 30.15
N SER A 6 48.43 49.13 28.86
CA SER A 6 47.29 49.12 27.92
C SER A 6 47.13 47.86 27.06
N SER A 7 48.06 46.89 27.13
CA SER A 7 48.00 45.66 26.31
C SER A 7 47.30 44.49 27.00
N LEU A 8 47.46 44.34 28.32
CA LEU A 8 46.88 43.21 29.09
C LEU A 8 45.35 43.27 29.20
N SER A 9 44.74 44.46 29.28
CA SER A 9 43.27 44.60 29.33
C SER A 9 42.59 44.42 27.96
N ARG A 10 43.29 44.73 26.86
CA ARG A 10 42.79 44.50 25.50
C ARG A 10 42.78 43.01 25.17
N LEU A 11 43.75 42.26 25.68
CA LEU A 11 43.88 40.82 25.50
C LEU A 11 42.71 40.05 26.15
N THR A 12 42.28 40.46 27.34
CA THR A 12 41.12 39.85 28.02
C THR A 12 39.79 40.22 27.36
N PHE A 13 39.68 41.43 26.79
CA PHE A 13 38.50 41.85 26.04
C PHE A 13 38.35 41.13 24.69
N GLN A 14 39.44 41.06 23.90
CA GLN A 14 39.44 40.34 22.63
C GLN A 14 39.17 38.84 22.82
N LEU A 15 39.76 38.22 23.84
CA LEU A 15 39.51 36.80 24.16
C LEU A 15 38.05 36.55 24.55
N ARG A 16 37.43 37.43 25.35
CA ARG A 16 36.01 37.33 25.72
C ARG A 16 35.10 37.46 24.50
N LEU A 17 35.43 38.35 23.57
CA LEU A 17 34.67 38.53 22.32
C LEU A 17 34.75 37.28 21.43
N VAL A 18 35.95 36.72 21.25
CA VAL A 18 36.16 35.49 20.47
C VAL A 18 35.45 34.29 21.11
N LEU A 19 35.49 34.16 22.44
CA LEU A 19 34.76 33.11 23.16
C LEU A 19 33.24 33.26 23.01
N ALA A 20 32.71 34.47 23.15
CA ALA A 20 31.28 34.72 22.97
C ALA A 20 30.84 34.44 21.52
N LEU A 21 31.63 34.86 20.53
CA LEU A 21 31.37 34.60 19.12
C LEU A 21 31.49 33.10 18.78
N GLY A 22 32.48 32.41 19.35
CA GLY A 22 32.68 30.97 19.20
C GLY A 22 31.53 30.18 19.82
N ALA A 23 31.09 30.54 21.02
CA ALA A 23 29.92 29.94 21.66
C ALA A 23 28.64 30.16 20.86
N LEU A 24 28.43 31.37 20.32
CA LEU A 24 27.29 31.67 19.45
C LEU A 24 27.34 30.85 18.16
N SER A 25 28.51 30.75 17.53
CA SER A 25 28.71 29.95 16.31
C SER A 25 28.46 28.46 16.56
N LEU A 26 28.87 27.94 17.71
CA LEU A 26 28.64 26.55 18.12
C LEU A 26 27.15 26.29 18.37
N LEU A 27 26.45 27.25 18.98
CA LEU A 27 25.00 27.17 19.19
C LEU A 27 24.23 27.20 17.86
N VAL A 28 24.63 28.05 16.91
CA VAL A 28 24.07 28.07 15.55
C VAL A 28 24.34 26.74 14.83
N ALA A 29 25.55 26.19 14.92
CA ALA A 29 25.89 24.90 14.33
C ALA A 29 25.06 23.76 14.94
N ALA A 30 24.80 23.79 16.25
CA ALA A 30 23.95 22.83 16.92
C ALA A 30 22.49 22.91 16.44
N ILE A 31 21.92 24.12 16.34
CA ILE A 31 20.57 24.33 15.80
C ILE A 31 20.48 23.86 14.34
N ALA A 32 21.46 24.20 13.51
CA ALA A 32 21.53 23.75 12.12
C ALA A 32 21.59 22.22 12.01
N GLY A 33 22.38 21.57 12.87
CA GLY A 33 22.44 20.10 12.95
C GLY A 33 21.09 19.47 13.32
N LEU A 34 20.41 20.01 14.33
CA LEU A 34 19.07 19.57 14.73
C LEU A 34 18.03 19.79 13.62
N ALA A 35 18.10 20.93 12.92
CA ALA A 35 17.21 21.24 11.80
C ALA A 35 17.37 20.25 10.64
N ILE A 36 18.61 19.94 10.25
CA ILE A 36 18.90 18.94 9.20
C ILE A 36 18.35 17.57 9.59
N TRP A 37 18.51 17.17 10.85
CA TRP A 37 18.02 15.89 11.33
C TRP A 37 16.49 15.82 11.33
N GLY A 38 15.82 16.90 11.77
CA GLY A 38 14.36 17.02 11.73
C GLY A 38 13.78 16.94 10.32
N VAL A 39 14.38 17.67 9.36
CA VAL A 39 13.94 17.65 7.94
C VAL A 39 14.14 16.27 7.32
N ALA A 40 15.22 15.56 7.65
CA ALA A 40 15.44 14.19 7.16
C ALA A 40 14.38 13.21 7.69
N GLY A 41 13.98 13.35 8.96
CA GLY A 41 12.87 12.60 9.56
C GLY A 41 11.54 12.87 8.85
N LEU A 42 11.19 14.14 8.67
CA LEU A 42 9.99 14.57 7.96
C LEU A 42 9.90 13.99 6.55
N ARG A 43 10.99 14.07 5.79
CA ARG A 43 11.05 13.52 4.43
C ARG A 43 10.78 12.01 4.41
N THR A 44 11.33 11.29 5.37
CA THR A 44 11.13 9.83 5.48
C THR A 44 9.69 9.50 5.84
N SER A 45 9.10 10.20 6.81
CA SER A 45 7.69 10.03 7.19
C SER A 45 6.73 10.37 6.04
N ALA A 46 6.98 11.46 5.31
CA ALA A 46 6.19 11.85 4.16
C ALA A 46 6.29 10.82 3.02
N GLN A 47 7.49 10.31 2.75
CA GLN A 47 7.68 9.25 1.75
C GLN A 47 6.95 7.96 2.16
N GLN A 48 7.04 7.58 3.43
CA GLN A 48 6.33 6.41 3.96
C GLN A 48 4.81 6.59 3.85
N ALA A 49 4.28 7.76 4.22
CA ALA A 49 2.86 8.08 4.09
C ALA A 49 2.38 8.01 2.64
N SER A 50 3.17 8.54 1.70
CA SER A 50 2.88 8.44 0.27
C SER A 50 2.85 6.99 -0.23
N ASN A 51 3.85 6.19 0.17
CA ASN A 51 3.93 4.78 -0.22
C ASN A 51 2.76 3.97 0.34
N ASP A 52 2.42 4.17 1.62
CA ASP A 52 1.31 3.47 2.26
C ASP A 52 -0.05 3.89 1.66
N ASN A 53 -0.24 5.16 1.33
CA ASN A 53 -1.43 5.62 0.59
C ASN A 53 -1.53 4.94 -0.79
N GLN A 54 -0.42 4.86 -1.54
CA GLN A 54 -0.42 4.18 -2.83
C GLN A 54 -0.75 2.69 -2.69
N LEU A 55 -0.15 1.99 -1.73
CA LEU A 55 -0.44 0.58 -1.48
C LEU A 55 -1.90 0.36 -1.03
N SER A 56 -2.47 1.29 -0.26
CA SER A 56 -3.88 1.25 0.14
C SER A 56 -4.83 1.32 -1.07
N GLN A 57 -4.55 2.23 -2.01
CA GLN A 57 -5.32 2.37 -3.25
C GLN A 57 -5.19 1.13 -4.13
N LEU A 58 -3.97 0.61 -4.31
CA LEU A 58 -3.73 -0.59 -5.10
C LEU A 58 -4.41 -1.82 -4.49
N ALA A 59 -4.40 -1.98 -3.17
CA ALA A 59 -5.14 -3.04 -2.49
C ALA A 59 -6.65 -2.87 -2.66
N SER A 60 -7.16 -1.64 -2.66
CA SER A 60 -8.57 -1.35 -2.93
C SER A 60 -8.96 -1.73 -4.37
N ASN A 61 -8.07 -1.53 -5.34
CA ASN A 61 -8.29 -2.02 -6.71
C ASN A 61 -8.38 -3.55 -6.75
N VAL A 62 -7.52 -4.27 -6.01
CA VAL A 62 -7.63 -5.74 -5.87
C VAL A 62 -9.00 -6.15 -5.30
N VAL A 63 -9.53 -5.42 -4.32
CA VAL A 63 -10.89 -5.66 -3.77
C VAL A 63 -11.96 -5.49 -4.85
N ILE A 64 -11.91 -4.38 -5.60
CA ILE A 64 -12.90 -4.07 -6.64
C ILE A 64 -12.92 -5.18 -7.70
N GLU A 65 -11.76 -5.53 -8.25
CA GLU A 65 -11.68 -6.54 -9.31
C GLU A 65 -12.08 -7.94 -8.80
N ALA A 66 -11.75 -8.29 -7.56
CA ALA A 66 -12.19 -9.55 -6.96
C ALA A 66 -13.71 -9.63 -6.78
N LEU A 67 -14.35 -8.52 -6.41
CA LEU A 67 -15.81 -8.45 -6.29
C LEU A 67 -16.50 -8.51 -7.67
N LEU A 68 -15.92 -7.87 -8.69
CA LEU A 68 -16.41 -7.95 -10.06
C LEU A 68 -16.31 -9.38 -10.61
N CYS A 69 -15.17 -10.06 -10.39
CA CYS A 69 -15.02 -11.49 -10.73
C CYS A 69 -16.16 -12.31 -10.12
N ARG A 70 -16.45 -12.11 -8.82
CA ARG A 70 -17.52 -12.84 -8.15
C ARG A 70 -18.92 -12.49 -8.65
N THR A 71 -19.12 -11.27 -9.15
CA THR A 71 -20.40 -10.83 -9.73
C THR A 71 -20.65 -11.57 -11.03
N TYR A 72 -19.71 -11.47 -11.99
CA TYR A 72 -19.85 -12.12 -13.29
C TYR A 72 -19.80 -13.64 -13.22
N GLU A 73 -19.08 -14.21 -12.25
CA GLU A 73 -19.15 -15.65 -11.93
C GLU A 73 -20.59 -16.08 -11.61
N LYS A 74 -21.25 -15.33 -10.71
CA LYS A 74 -22.62 -15.65 -10.32
C LYS A 74 -23.57 -15.47 -11.48
N ASP A 75 -23.41 -14.42 -12.27
CA ASP A 75 -24.23 -14.18 -13.45
C ASP A 75 -24.07 -15.30 -14.50
N PHE A 76 -22.84 -15.80 -14.68
CA PHE A 76 -22.58 -16.98 -15.52
C PHE A 76 -23.31 -18.22 -14.97
N PHE A 77 -23.19 -18.52 -13.67
CA PHE A 77 -23.86 -19.67 -13.06
C PHE A 77 -25.38 -19.54 -13.05
N LEU A 78 -25.94 -18.33 -12.90
CA LEU A 78 -27.38 -18.08 -12.97
C LEU A 78 -27.96 -18.41 -14.35
N ASN A 79 -27.13 -18.35 -15.39
CA ASN A 79 -27.50 -18.69 -16.76
C ASN A 79 -27.13 -20.14 -17.15
N ALA A 80 -26.69 -20.98 -16.20
CA ALA A 80 -26.36 -22.38 -16.46
C ALA A 80 -27.51 -23.12 -17.17
N GLY A 81 -27.19 -23.79 -18.29
CA GLY A 81 -28.16 -24.44 -19.18
C GLY A 81 -28.72 -23.57 -20.32
N ASN A 82 -28.46 -22.26 -20.32
CA ASN A 82 -28.77 -21.34 -21.42
C ASN A 82 -27.48 -20.74 -22.00
N VAL A 83 -26.94 -21.38 -23.05
CA VAL A 83 -25.65 -21.01 -23.66
C VAL A 83 -25.65 -19.58 -24.17
N ASP A 84 -26.72 -19.15 -24.85
CA ASP A 84 -26.82 -17.79 -25.41
C ASP A 84 -26.75 -16.70 -24.31
N ALA A 85 -27.21 -17.01 -23.09
CA ALA A 85 -27.17 -16.09 -21.95
C ALA A 85 -25.89 -16.20 -21.10
N GLN A 86 -25.03 -17.19 -21.36
CA GLN A 86 -23.77 -17.39 -20.63
C GLN A 86 -22.59 -16.65 -21.26
N ASP A 87 -22.62 -16.42 -22.57
CA ASP A 87 -21.48 -15.88 -23.32
C ASP A 87 -21.03 -14.50 -22.80
N GLU A 88 -21.97 -13.58 -22.56
CA GLU A 88 -21.65 -12.23 -22.09
C GLU A 88 -21.06 -12.22 -20.66
N PRO A 89 -21.68 -12.85 -19.64
CA PRO A 89 -21.07 -12.96 -18.31
C PRO A 89 -19.71 -13.67 -18.32
N LEU A 90 -19.52 -14.68 -19.18
CA LEU A 90 -18.25 -15.39 -19.29
C LEU A 90 -17.14 -14.48 -19.85
N GLN A 91 -17.45 -13.70 -20.90
CA GLN A 91 -16.51 -12.73 -21.43
C GLN A 91 -16.14 -11.67 -20.38
N GLN A 92 -17.15 -11.10 -19.71
CA GLN A 92 -16.94 -10.11 -18.66
C GLN A 92 -16.09 -10.67 -17.52
N TRP A 93 -16.36 -11.91 -17.08
CA TRP A 93 -15.55 -12.61 -16.09
C TRP A 93 -14.09 -12.74 -16.54
N HIS A 94 -13.85 -13.12 -17.80
CA HIS A 94 -12.49 -13.25 -18.32
C HIS A 94 -11.73 -11.93 -18.28
N GLU A 95 -12.36 -10.84 -18.73
CA GLU A 95 -11.80 -9.49 -18.71
C GLU A 95 -11.42 -9.07 -17.28
N VAL A 96 -12.36 -9.15 -16.34
CA VAL A 96 -12.06 -8.74 -14.95
C VAL A 96 -11.10 -9.69 -14.23
N SER A 97 -11.02 -10.96 -14.64
CA SER A 97 -10.03 -11.90 -14.08
C SER A 97 -8.59 -11.49 -14.46
N LEU A 98 -8.41 -10.95 -15.66
CA LEU A 98 -7.13 -10.41 -16.12
C LEU A 98 -6.81 -9.08 -15.43
N ASP A 99 -7.84 -8.25 -15.19
CA ASP A 99 -7.68 -7.00 -14.47
C ASP A 99 -7.35 -7.22 -12.99
N LEU A 100 -7.96 -8.21 -12.33
CA LEU A 100 -7.58 -8.66 -10.99
C LEU A 100 -6.11 -9.09 -10.95
N ARG A 101 -5.66 -9.89 -11.93
CA ARG A 101 -4.25 -10.29 -12.03
C ARG A 101 -3.34 -9.06 -12.16
N ARG A 102 -3.75 -8.08 -12.95
CA ARG A 102 -2.98 -6.84 -13.15
C ARG A 102 -2.93 -6.03 -11.85
N ALA A 103 -4.06 -5.86 -11.16
CA ALA A 103 -4.13 -5.18 -9.87
C ALA A 103 -3.21 -5.83 -8.82
N ILE A 104 -3.19 -7.16 -8.73
CA ILE A 104 -2.28 -7.90 -7.84
C ILE A 104 -0.81 -7.62 -8.21
N LYS A 105 -0.49 -7.60 -9.51
CA LYS A 105 0.87 -7.32 -9.98
C LYS A 105 1.29 -5.88 -9.71
N ASP A 106 0.39 -4.92 -9.88
CA ASP A 106 0.67 -3.50 -9.63
C ASP A 106 0.91 -3.26 -8.13
N PHE A 107 0.14 -3.93 -7.26
CA PHE A 107 0.40 -3.94 -5.82
C PHE A 107 1.78 -4.54 -5.48
N GLU A 108 2.12 -5.70 -6.07
CA GLU A 108 3.43 -6.33 -5.86
C GLU A 108 4.58 -5.42 -6.31
N ALA A 109 4.43 -4.75 -7.46
CA ALA A 109 5.45 -3.85 -7.98
C ALA A 109 5.69 -2.63 -7.09
N ALA A 110 4.65 -2.17 -6.37
CA ALA A 110 4.74 -1.09 -5.40
C ALA A 110 5.18 -1.56 -4.00
N ALA A 111 5.24 -2.88 -3.75
CA ALA A 111 5.50 -3.45 -2.43
C ALA A 111 6.92 -3.15 -1.93
N THR A 112 7.03 -2.35 -0.88
CA THR A 112 8.32 -1.98 -0.28
C THR A 112 8.78 -2.97 0.80
N THR A 113 7.85 -3.64 1.47
CA THR A 113 8.16 -4.60 2.56
C THR A 113 8.04 -6.06 2.13
N ASP A 114 8.72 -6.96 2.85
CA ASP A 114 8.57 -8.41 2.65
C ASP A 114 7.15 -8.90 2.95
N SER A 115 6.46 -8.25 3.89
CA SER A 115 5.07 -8.56 4.21
C SER A 115 4.15 -8.26 3.04
N ASP A 116 4.32 -7.09 2.41
CA ASP A 116 3.53 -6.69 1.23
C ASP A 116 3.78 -7.65 0.06
N ARG A 117 5.04 -8.02 -0.19
CA ARG A 117 5.39 -9.00 -1.24
C ARG A 117 4.77 -10.37 -0.99
N LYS A 118 4.83 -10.86 0.26
CA LYS A 118 4.19 -12.13 0.65
C LYS A 118 2.68 -12.08 0.46
N GLN A 119 2.06 -10.97 0.80
CA GLN A 119 0.62 -10.78 0.64
C GLN A 119 0.20 -10.80 -0.84
N ALA A 120 0.96 -10.14 -1.71
CA ALA A 120 0.73 -10.19 -3.16
C ALA A 120 0.88 -11.60 -3.73
N GLN A 121 1.88 -12.35 -3.26
CA GLN A 121 2.08 -13.74 -3.64
C GLN A 121 0.91 -14.63 -3.19
N MET A 122 0.40 -14.44 -1.96
CA MET A 122 -0.79 -15.16 -1.48
C MET A 122 -2.01 -14.89 -2.36
N TRP A 123 -2.26 -13.63 -2.73
CA TRP A 123 -3.36 -13.30 -3.64
C TRP A 123 -3.20 -13.94 -5.01
N ARG A 124 -1.98 -13.95 -5.56
CA ARG A 124 -1.69 -14.60 -6.84
C ARG A 124 -1.98 -16.10 -6.79
N ASP A 125 -1.57 -16.77 -5.72
CA ASP A 125 -1.76 -18.21 -5.56
C ASP A 125 -3.25 -18.54 -5.42
N SER A 126 -3.98 -17.79 -4.58
CA SER A 126 -5.44 -17.91 -4.46
C SER A 126 -6.15 -17.63 -5.79
N TRP A 127 -5.71 -16.62 -6.56
CA TRP A 127 -6.26 -16.30 -7.87
C TRP A 127 -6.00 -17.44 -8.87
N GLY A 128 -4.81 -18.02 -8.86
CA GLY A 128 -4.47 -19.16 -9.71
C GLY A 128 -5.32 -20.41 -9.44
N ILE A 129 -5.66 -20.67 -8.18
CA ILE A 129 -6.59 -21.75 -7.81
C ILE A 129 -8.00 -21.40 -8.29
N TYR A 130 -8.45 -20.17 -8.01
CA TYR A 130 -9.76 -19.67 -8.39
C TYR A 130 -10.06 -19.81 -9.90
N ILE A 131 -9.16 -19.33 -10.76
CA ILE A 131 -9.37 -19.42 -12.22
C ILE A 131 -9.41 -20.87 -12.72
N LYS A 132 -8.63 -21.75 -12.10
CA LYS A 132 -8.56 -23.16 -12.47
C LYS A 132 -9.87 -23.87 -12.12
N ASP A 133 -10.43 -23.58 -10.95
CA ASP A 133 -11.67 -24.18 -10.51
C ASP A 133 -12.87 -23.58 -11.25
N PHE A 134 -12.84 -22.29 -11.59
CA PHE A 134 -13.87 -21.69 -12.44
C PHE A 134 -13.88 -22.32 -13.84
N GLY A 135 -12.71 -22.49 -14.46
CA GLY A 135 -12.61 -23.15 -15.78
C GLY A 135 -13.09 -24.61 -15.76
N ARG A 136 -12.99 -25.32 -14.62
CA ARG A 136 -13.58 -26.66 -14.47
C ARG A 136 -15.10 -26.62 -14.48
N ALA A 137 -15.69 -25.66 -13.76
CA ALA A 137 -17.14 -25.47 -13.74
C ALA A 137 -17.67 -25.04 -15.12
N GLU A 138 -16.97 -24.13 -15.80
CA GLU A 138 -17.27 -23.71 -17.17
C GLU A 138 -17.30 -24.92 -18.12
N ILE A 139 -16.27 -25.77 -18.10
CA ILE A 139 -16.22 -26.99 -18.92
C ILE A 139 -17.39 -27.91 -18.60
N ALA A 140 -17.68 -28.16 -17.32
CA ALA A 140 -18.77 -29.04 -16.88
C ALA A 140 -20.15 -28.53 -17.33
N ILE A 141 -20.37 -27.21 -17.34
CA ILE A 141 -21.57 -26.58 -17.89
C ILE A 141 -21.62 -26.78 -19.42
N ASN A 142 -20.52 -26.50 -20.11
CA ASN A 142 -20.45 -26.57 -21.57
C ASN A 142 -20.64 -28.00 -22.13
N VAL A 143 -20.13 -29.03 -21.43
CA VAL A 143 -20.36 -30.43 -21.84
C VAL A 143 -21.71 -30.98 -21.35
N GLY A 144 -22.50 -30.16 -20.65
CA GLY A 144 -23.84 -30.51 -20.18
C GLY A 144 -23.85 -31.44 -18.96
N GLU A 145 -22.76 -31.57 -18.22
CA GLU A 145 -22.75 -32.24 -16.91
C GLU A 145 -23.50 -31.41 -15.87
N ILE A 146 -23.37 -30.07 -15.94
CA ILE A 146 -24.10 -29.11 -15.12
C ILE A 146 -25.13 -28.42 -16.01
N LYS A 147 -26.42 -28.56 -15.70
CA LYS A 147 -27.52 -28.06 -16.54
C LYS A 147 -28.39 -27.01 -15.88
N THR A 148 -28.25 -26.82 -14.57
CA THR A 148 -29.08 -25.90 -13.81
C THR A 148 -28.21 -24.95 -12.99
N PRO A 149 -28.72 -23.74 -12.69
CA PRO A 149 -28.02 -22.82 -11.80
C PRO A 149 -27.74 -23.40 -10.41
N GLN A 150 -28.65 -24.25 -9.91
CA GLN A 150 -28.51 -24.88 -8.61
C GLN A 150 -27.33 -25.87 -8.60
N ASP A 151 -27.19 -26.66 -9.66
CA ASP A 151 -26.07 -27.59 -9.82
C ASP A 151 -24.75 -26.84 -9.98
N ALA A 152 -24.75 -25.75 -10.76
CA ALA A 152 -23.58 -24.89 -10.96
C ALA A 152 -23.07 -24.31 -9.64
N LEU A 153 -23.97 -23.68 -8.86
CA LEU A 153 -23.62 -23.09 -7.58
C LEU A 153 -23.10 -24.15 -6.59
N SER A 154 -23.76 -25.31 -6.51
CA SER A 154 -23.36 -26.40 -5.60
C SER A 154 -22.00 -26.99 -5.98
N SER A 155 -21.71 -27.10 -7.29
CA SER A 155 -20.42 -27.58 -7.77
C SER A 155 -19.26 -26.63 -7.43
N PHE A 156 -19.56 -25.32 -7.34
CA PHE A 156 -18.56 -24.29 -7.14
C PHE A 156 -18.41 -23.84 -5.68
N GLU A 157 -19.37 -24.15 -4.81
CA GLU A 157 -19.36 -23.80 -3.39
C GLU A 157 -18.02 -24.08 -2.67
N PRO A 158 -17.35 -25.25 -2.87
CA PRO A 158 -16.09 -25.54 -2.19
C PRO A 158 -14.93 -24.58 -2.56
N TYR A 159 -15.06 -23.84 -3.66
CA TYR A 159 -13.99 -23.01 -4.23
C TYR A 159 -14.20 -21.51 -4.01
N GLN A 160 -15.39 -21.10 -3.54
CA GLN A 160 -15.73 -19.69 -3.28
C GLN A 160 -14.81 -19.04 -2.23
N ASP A 161 -14.22 -19.84 -1.36
CA ASP A 161 -13.32 -19.38 -0.30
C ASP A 161 -12.05 -18.74 -0.85
N ASN A 162 -11.58 -19.13 -2.05
CA ASN A 162 -10.38 -18.57 -2.65
C ASN A 162 -10.54 -17.09 -2.97
N ILE A 163 -11.62 -16.72 -3.68
CA ILE A 163 -11.89 -15.32 -4.06
C ILE A 163 -12.35 -14.50 -2.85
N ARG A 164 -13.05 -15.13 -1.89
CA ARG A 164 -13.42 -14.49 -0.62
C ARG A 164 -12.17 -14.12 0.19
N THR A 165 -11.20 -15.02 0.27
CA THR A 165 -9.94 -14.80 1.00
C THR A 165 -9.15 -13.64 0.40
N ILE A 166 -9.05 -13.55 -0.94
CA ILE A 166 -8.42 -12.41 -1.61
C ILE A 166 -9.11 -11.10 -1.19
N THR A 167 -10.44 -11.07 -1.27
CA THR A 167 -11.25 -9.88 -0.95
C THR A 167 -11.03 -9.45 0.50
N GLU A 168 -11.18 -10.36 1.46
CA GLU A 168 -11.04 -10.06 2.90
C GLU A 168 -9.63 -9.57 3.26
N GLN A 169 -8.61 -10.23 2.73
CA GLN A 169 -7.21 -9.84 2.95
C GLN A 169 -6.90 -8.49 2.30
N ALA A 170 -7.37 -8.24 1.07
CA ALA A 170 -7.15 -6.98 0.38
C ALA A 170 -7.85 -5.81 1.09
N VAL A 171 -9.05 -6.01 1.64
CA VAL A 171 -9.71 -5.01 2.51
C VAL A 171 -8.87 -4.72 3.76
N ALA A 172 -8.38 -5.76 4.44
CA ALA A 172 -7.57 -5.60 5.64
C ALA A 172 -6.27 -4.82 5.35
N VAL A 173 -5.60 -5.13 4.24
CA VAL A 173 -4.39 -4.43 3.79
C VAL A 173 -4.70 -2.98 3.43
N ALA A 174 -5.74 -2.74 2.63
CA ALA A 174 -6.14 -1.39 2.24
C ALA A 174 -6.37 -0.50 3.46
N LYS A 175 -7.10 -1.03 4.46
CA LYS A 175 -7.36 -0.35 5.73
C LYS A 175 -6.08 -0.10 6.53
N SER A 176 -5.27 -1.14 6.75
CA SER A 176 -4.03 -1.02 7.53
C SER A 176 -3.04 -0.01 6.92
N LYS A 177 -2.92 0.00 5.59
CA LYS A 177 -2.06 0.96 4.88
C LYS A 177 -2.60 2.39 4.95
N ALA A 178 -3.92 2.59 4.84
CA ALA A 178 -4.52 3.91 5.02
C ALA A 178 -4.28 4.45 6.44
N GLU A 179 -4.47 3.61 7.47
CA GLU A 179 -4.20 3.98 8.87
C GLU A 179 -2.73 4.32 9.10
N SER A 180 -1.81 3.55 8.51
CA SER A 180 -0.36 3.80 8.60
C SER A 180 0.05 5.11 7.92
N ALA A 181 -0.56 5.43 6.78
CA ALA A 181 -0.34 6.69 6.07
C ALA A 181 -0.84 7.90 6.86
N GLN A 182 -2.01 7.78 7.50
CA GLN A 182 -2.55 8.82 8.36
C GLN A 182 -1.67 9.07 9.59
N ALA A 183 -1.23 8.01 10.26
CA ALA A 183 -0.33 8.13 11.41
C ALA A 183 1.02 8.76 11.03
N SER A 184 1.57 8.38 9.86
CA SER A 184 2.82 8.95 9.35
C SER A 184 2.69 10.44 9.00
N SER A 185 1.52 10.86 8.50
CA SER A 185 1.23 12.27 8.20
C SER A 185 1.09 13.10 9.49
N GLN A 186 0.37 12.59 10.50
CA GLN A 186 0.22 13.27 11.80
C GLN A 186 1.56 13.46 12.52
N ASN A 187 2.44 12.46 12.45
CA ASN A 187 3.79 12.57 13.00
C ASN A 187 4.62 13.65 12.28
N ALA A 188 4.43 13.82 10.97
CA ALA A 188 5.09 14.88 10.22
C ALA A 188 4.59 16.28 10.65
N ASP A 189 3.29 16.44 10.84
CA ASP A 189 2.69 17.72 11.29
C ASP A 189 3.14 18.11 12.72
N ALA A 190 3.26 17.13 13.62
CA ALA A 190 3.75 17.34 14.99
C ALA A 190 5.22 17.78 15.03
N VAL A 191 6.07 17.29 14.12
CA VAL A 191 7.47 17.73 14.02
C VAL A 191 7.56 19.12 13.37
N GLY A 192 6.72 19.42 12.37
CA GLY A 192 6.65 20.74 11.74
C GLY A 192 6.24 21.85 12.72
N SER A 193 5.24 21.59 13.57
CA SER A 193 4.75 22.57 14.57
C SER A 193 5.71 22.82 15.73
N ASN A 194 6.59 21.87 16.07
CA ASN A 194 7.62 22.04 17.10
C ASN A 194 8.90 22.74 16.58
N THR A 195 9.00 22.97 15.26
CA THR A 195 10.19 23.57 14.62
C THR A 195 9.96 24.99 14.08
N THR A 196 8.72 25.48 14.08
CA THR A 196 8.34 26.88 13.80
C THR A 196 8.21 27.70 15.07
#